data_AF-A0A835M893-F1
#
_entry.id   AF-A0A835M893-F1
#
_cell.length_a   1.000
_cell.length_b   1.000
_cell.length_c   1.000
_cell.angle_alpha   90.00
_cell.angle_beta   90.00
_cell.angle_gamma   90.00
#
_symmetry.space_group_name_H-M   'P 1'
#
loop_
_entity.id
_entity.type
_entity.pdbx_description
1 polymer ?
#
loop_
_entity_poly.entity_id
_entity_poly.type
_entity_poly.pdbx_seq_one_letter_code
_entity_poly.pdbx_strand_id
1 'polypeptide(L)'
;MSISALFGTRVVLKPNLAQFSSSTLGERGAATAVIECSSRPQKKGTKHHMKTRPKKTAKWELKRRPTVYAPLPPLPSEWSFVTDETNTEEATVQVENNDNV
;
A
#
# COMPACT_ATOMS: atom_id res chain seq x y z
N MET A 1 2.28 34.32 32.54
CA MET A 1 3.19 35.25 33.25
C MET A 1 4.61 34.98 32.73
N SER A 2 5.07 35.68 31.69
CA SER A 2 5.84 36.94 31.71
C SER A 2 7.33 36.76 32.05
N ILE A 3 8.22 37.10 31.11
CA ILE A 3 9.31 38.12 31.18
C ILE A 3 10.19 37.93 29.92
N SER A 4 9.91 38.69 28.85
CA SER A 4 10.86 38.91 27.74
C SER A 4 10.41 40.07 26.84
N ALA A 5 10.08 41.20 27.47
CA ALA A 5 9.66 42.43 26.77
C ALA A 5 10.42 43.65 27.31
N LEU A 6 11.75 43.59 27.40
CA LEU A 6 12.59 44.74 27.77
C LEU A 6 13.96 44.57 27.13
N PHE A 7 14.11 44.95 25.87
CA PHE A 7 15.23 45.76 25.35
C PHE A 7 14.97 46.00 23.85
N GLY A 8 14.43 47.19 23.57
CA GLY A 8 14.33 47.69 22.22
C GLY A 8 15.72 47.88 21.62
N THR A 9 15.97 47.20 20.50
CA THR A 9 16.92 47.66 19.50
C THR A 9 16.16 47.80 18.20
N ARG A 10 15.86 49.05 17.83
CA ARG A 10 15.51 49.40 16.45
C ARG A 10 16.77 49.19 15.62
N VAL A 11 16.95 48.02 15.03
CA VAL A 11 17.81 47.87 13.86
C VAL A 11 16.94 48.12 12.64
N VAL A 12 17.06 49.30 12.05
CA VAL A 12 16.50 49.58 10.73
C VAL A 12 17.32 48.79 9.72
N LEU A 13 16.96 47.54 9.48
CA LEU A 13 17.45 46.77 8.34
C LEU A 13 16.60 47.17 7.13
N LYS A 14 17.21 47.88 6.17
CA LYS A 14 16.65 47.96 4.81
C LYS A 14 16.54 46.51 4.30
N PRO A 15 15.35 46.03 3.88
CA PRO A 15 15.29 44.75 3.19
C PRO A 15 15.88 44.95 1.79
N ASN A 16 17.16 44.60 1.61
CA ASN A 16 17.69 44.40 0.27
C ASN A 16 17.14 43.05 -0.23
N LEU A 17 15.99 43.10 -0.91
CA LEU A 17 15.50 42.00 -1.73
C LEU A 17 16.39 41.90 -2.96
N ALA A 18 17.58 41.33 -2.81
CA ALA A 18 18.37 40.89 -3.93
C ALA A 18 19.30 39.76 -3.50
N GLN A 19 19.17 38.64 -4.22
CA GLN A 19 20.22 37.67 -4.48
C GLN A 19 20.58 36.70 -3.36
N PHE A 20 19.77 35.64 -3.25
CA PHE A 20 20.35 34.29 -3.17
C PHE A 20 19.84 33.48 -4.36
N SER A 21 20.40 33.77 -5.54
CA SER A 21 20.39 32.83 -6.65
C SER A 21 21.40 31.72 -6.36
N SER A 22 20.99 30.49 -6.67
CA SER A 22 21.77 29.28 -6.49
C SER A 22 23.10 29.27 -7.25
N SER A 23 23.95 28.34 -6.79
CA SER A 23 25.00 27.62 -7.50
C SER A 23 26.32 28.33 -7.81
N THR A 24 27.41 27.82 -7.25
CA THR A 24 28.51 27.17 -8.01
C THR A 24 29.49 26.51 -7.03
N LEU A 25 29.89 25.28 -7.35
CA LEU A 25 30.96 24.53 -6.69
C LEU A 25 32.32 25.18 -6.98
N GLY A 26 33.19 25.23 -5.98
CA GLY A 26 34.62 25.39 -6.20
C GLY A 26 35.31 26.26 -5.14
N GLU A 27 36.45 25.77 -4.67
CA GLU A 27 37.49 26.51 -3.95
C GLU A 27 37.51 26.43 -2.41
N ARG A 28 38.72 26.14 -1.93
CA ARG A 28 39.05 25.64 -0.60
C ARG A 28 38.80 26.68 0.50
N GLY A 29 38.46 26.18 1.69
CA GLY A 29 39.03 26.74 2.91
C GLY A 29 38.23 27.83 3.61
N ALA A 30 36.90 27.71 3.63
CA ALA A 30 36.11 28.26 4.73
C ALA A 30 35.13 27.18 5.16
N ALA A 31 35.63 26.20 5.92
CA ALA A 31 34.77 25.38 6.74
C ALA A 31 34.19 26.29 7.82
N THR A 32 33.17 27.08 7.46
CA THR A 32 32.21 27.55 8.44
C THR A 32 31.64 26.26 8.99
N ALA A 33 32.11 25.87 10.18
CA ALA A 33 31.46 24.83 10.94
C ALA A 33 30.03 25.33 11.08
N VAL A 34 29.12 24.80 10.26
CA VAL A 34 27.69 24.94 10.48
C VAL A 34 27.51 24.19 11.79
N ILE A 35 27.60 24.92 12.89
CA ILE A 35 27.25 24.41 14.21
C ILE A 35 25.76 24.17 14.09
N GLU A 36 25.43 22.94 13.72
CA GLU A 36 24.07 22.46 13.69
C GLU A 36 23.64 22.35 15.14
N CYS A 37 23.11 23.47 15.64
CA CYS A 37 22.46 23.52 16.93
C CYS A 37 21.47 22.35 17.02
N SER A 38 21.39 21.71 18.18
CA SER A 38 20.52 20.57 18.55
C SER A 38 19.01 20.77 18.31
N SER A 39 18.63 21.79 17.55
CA SER A 39 17.30 22.23 17.14
C SER A 39 16.50 21.22 16.30
N ARG A 40 16.95 19.98 16.10
CA ARG A 40 16.16 18.93 15.42
C ARG A 40 15.36 18.11 16.45
N PRO A 41 14.06 18.39 16.65
CA PRO A 41 13.26 17.64 17.61
C PRO A 41 13.08 16.17 17.18
N GLN A 42 13.15 15.26 18.14
CA GLN A 42 12.98 13.82 17.90
C GLN A 42 11.51 13.46 17.61
N LYS A 43 11.29 12.54 16.66
CA LYS A 43 9.96 11.93 16.45
C LYS A 43 9.76 10.82 17.48
N LYS A 44 8.85 11.05 18.44
CA LYS A 44 8.40 10.06 19.45
C LYS A 44 6.87 9.87 19.38
N GLY A 45 6.35 8.90 20.12
CA GLY A 45 4.92 8.57 20.16
C GLY A 45 4.37 8.20 18.78
N THR A 46 3.11 8.57 18.49
CA THR A 46 2.45 8.26 17.21
C THR A 46 3.18 8.85 16.01
N LYS A 47 3.85 10.00 16.17
CA LYS A 47 4.65 10.62 15.10
C LYS A 47 5.82 9.73 14.67
N HIS A 48 6.36 8.92 15.59
CA HIS A 48 7.32 7.89 15.25
C HIS A 48 6.67 6.79 14.41
N HIS A 49 5.58 6.17 14.89
CA HIS A 49 4.87 5.09 14.18
C HIS A 49 4.44 5.50 12.75
N MET A 50 3.93 6.72 12.59
CA MET A 50 3.56 7.24 11.27
C MET A 50 4.74 7.31 10.30
N LYS A 51 5.94 7.62 10.82
CA LYS A 51 7.16 7.77 10.02
C LYS A 51 7.80 6.42 9.70
N THR A 52 7.85 5.49 10.65
CA THR A 52 8.57 4.22 10.51
C THR A 52 7.69 3.05 10.08
N ARG A 53 6.35 3.19 10.04
CA ARG A 53 5.49 2.08 9.62
C ARG A 53 5.89 1.56 8.23
N PRO A 54 5.99 0.23 8.04
CA PRO A 54 6.27 -0.36 6.73
C PRO A 54 5.21 0.03 5.71
N LYS A 55 5.65 0.39 4.49
CA LYS A 55 4.78 0.72 3.37
C LYS A 55 5.43 0.25 2.08
N LYS A 56 4.61 -0.24 1.15
CA LYS A 56 5.01 -0.42 -0.24
C LYS A 56 4.97 0.94 -0.93
N THR A 57 6.12 1.46 -1.33
CA THR A 57 6.24 2.77 -1.99
C THR A 57 6.34 2.63 -3.50
N ALA A 58 6.84 1.50 -3.99
CA ALA A 58 7.04 1.27 -5.41
C ALA A 58 5.71 0.97 -6.12
N LYS A 59 5.43 1.72 -7.19
CA LYS A 59 4.18 1.57 -7.97
C LYS A 59 4.02 0.17 -8.57
N TRP A 60 5.11 -0.47 -8.98
CA TRP A 60 5.07 -1.83 -9.54
C TRP A 60 4.67 -2.85 -8.47
N GLU A 61 5.12 -2.67 -7.23
CA GLU A 61 4.83 -3.57 -6.12
C GLU A 61 3.37 -3.44 -5.66
N LEU A 62 2.84 -2.22 -5.65
CA LEU A 62 1.42 -1.94 -5.37
C LEU A 62 0.49 -2.53 -6.43
N LYS A 63 0.95 -2.67 -7.68
CA LYS A 63 0.16 -3.20 -8.80
C LYS A 63 0.17 -4.74 -8.89
N ARG A 64 1.00 -5.44 -8.12
CA ARG A 64 1.02 -6.91 -8.11
C ARG A 64 -0.30 -7.45 -7.56
N ARG A 65 -0.86 -8.42 -8.26
CA ARG A 65 -2.10 -9.13 -7.91
C ARG A 65 -1.82 -10.64 -7.99
N PRO A 66 -2.70 -11.48 -7.42
CA PRO A 66 -2.60 -12.93 -7.59
C PRO A 66 -2.54 -13.31 -9.08
N THR A 67 -1.74 -14.32 -9.40
CA THR A 67 -1.67 -14.87 -10.76
C THR A 67 -2.98 -15.56 -11.09
N VAL A 68 -3.57 -15.25 -12.24
CA VAL A 68 -4.78 -15.90 -12.75
C VAL A 68 -4.37 -17.09 -13.61
N TYR A 69 -4.76 -18.29 -13.19
CA TYR A 69 -4.58 -19.52 -13.96
C TYR A 69 -5.84 -19.84 -14.77
N ALA A 70 -5.69 -20.59 -15.85
CA ALA A 70 -6.82 -21.13 -16.59
C ALA A 70 -7.64 -22.07 -15.68
N PRO A 71 -8.98 -22.10 -15.83
CA PRO A 71 -9.80 -23.05 -15.09
C PRO A 71 -9.40 -24.48 -15.47
N LEU A 72 -9.42 -25.36 -14.47
CA LEU A 72 -9.18 -26.78 -14.68
C LEU A 72 -10.30 -27.39 -15.53
N PRO A 73 -10.02 -28.43 -16.32
CA PRO A 73 -11.07 -29.22 -16.96
C PRO A 73 -11.99 -29.83 -15.89
N PRO A 74 -13.24 -30.20 -16.25
CA PRO A 74 -14.14 -30.87 -15.33
C PRO A 74 -13.48 -32.14 -14.81
N LEU A 75 -13.32 -32.20 -13.50
CA LEU A 75 -12.74 -33.34 -12.83
C LEU A 75 -13.80 -34.47 -12.76
N PRO A 76 -13.39 -35.74 -12.85
CA PRO A 76 -14.31 -36.84 -12.60
C PRO A 76 -14.81 -36.81 -11.15
N SER A 77 -15.90 -37.52 -10.85
CA SER A 77 -16.35 -37.73 -9.48
C SER A 77 -15.23 -38.37 -8.65
N GLU A 78 -15.03 -37.91 -7.42
CA GLU A 78 -13.99 -38.46 -6.55
C GLU A 78 -14.18 -39.94 -6.25
N TRP A 79 -15.42 -40.39 -6.19
CA TRP A 79 -15.80 -41.79 -6.00
C TRP A 79 -17.21 -42.03 -6.58
N SER A 80 -17.46 -43.23 -7.07
CA SER A 80 -18.77 -43.68 -7.56
C SER A 80 -19.12 -45.04 -6.93
N PHE A 81 -20.41 -45.24 -6.65
CA PHE A 81 -20.90 -46.55 -6.23
C PHE A 81 -21.02 -47.46 -7.45
N VAL A 82 -20.46 -48.66 -7.37
CA VAL A 82 -20.69 -49.73 -8.35
C VAL A 82 -21.91 -50.50 -7.86
N THR A 83 -23.02 -50.44 -8.61
CA THR A 83 -24.16 -51.33 -8.37
C THR A 83 -23.92 -52.63 -9.12
N ASP A 84 -23.94 -53.75 -8.42
CA ASP A 84 -23.85 -55.08 -9.04
C ASP A 84 -25.15 -55.34 -9.81
N GLU A 85 -25.13 -55.12 -11.13
CA GLU A 85 -26.19 -55.54 -12.04
C GLU A 85 -26.11 -57.05 -12.29
N THR A 86 -26.31 -57.82 -11.22
CA THR A 86 -26.76 -59.21 -11.31
C THR A 86 -28.22 -59.27 -10.85
N ASN A 87 -29.09 -59.23 -11.86
CA ASN A 87 -30.50 -59.64 -11.85
C ASN A 87 -31.55 -58.60 -11.43
N THR A 88 -32.11 -57.89 -12.40
CA THR A 88 -33.56 -57.62 -12.51
C THR A 88 -33.87 -57.29 -13.97
N GLU A 89 -34.23 -58.32 -14.72
CA GLU A 89 -35.03 -58.17 -15.94
C GLU A 89 -36.39 -57.55 -15.57
N GLU A 90 -37.01 -56.86 -16.53
CA GLU A 90 -38.43 -56.44 -16.55
C GLU A 90 -38.85 -55.27 -15.63
N ALA A 91 -38.97 -54.06 -16.22
CA ALA A 91 -40.16 -53.20 -16.07
C ALA A 91 -40.07 -51.97 -17.00
N THR A 92 -40.37 -52.16 -18.28
CA THR A 92 -40.77 -51.04 -19.15
C THR A 92 -42.17 -50.59 -18.74
N VAL A 93 -42.29 -49.46 -18.03
CA VAL A 93 -43.57 -48.78 -17.84
C VAL A 93 -43.87 -48.00 -19.12
N GLN A 94 -44.72 -48.55 -20.00
CA GLN A 94 -45.36 -47.75 -21.03
C GLN A 94 -46.44 -46.88 -20.37
N VAL A 95 -46.28 -45.56 -20.44
CA VAL A 95 -47.33 -44.60 -20.12
C VAL A 95 -48.12 -44.37 -21.41
N GLU A 96 -49.16 -45.16 -21.59
CA GLU A 96 -50.16 -44.97 -22.65
C GLU A 96 -51.12 -43.86 -22.20
N ASN A 97 -50.92 -42.63 -22.69
CA ASN A 97 -51.88 -41.55 -22.51
C ASN A 97 -53.07 -41.80 -23.45
N ASN A 98 -54.23 -42.09 -22.88
CA ASN A 98 -55.48 -42.29 -23.60
C ASN A 98 -56.48 -41.21 -23.18
N ASP A 99 -56.41 -40.05 -23.83
CA ASP A 99 -57.40 -38.98 -23.69
C ASP A 99 -58.44 -39.14 -24.81
N ASN A 100 -59.59 -39.73 -24.47
CA ASN A 100 -60.80 -39.65 -25.29
C ASN A 100 -62.03 -39.36 -24.43
N VAL A 101 -62.81 -38.39 -24.92
CA VAL A 101 -64.06 -37.77 -24.44
C VAL A 101 -63.91 -36.54 -23.55
#